data_AF-A0A918C6T9-F1
#
_entry.id   AF-A0A918C6T9-F1
#
_cell.length_a   1.000
_cell.length_b   1.000
_cell.length_c   1.000
_cell.angle_alpha   90.00
_cell.angle_beta   90.00
_cell.angle_gamma   90.00
#
_symmetry.space_group_name_H-M   'P 1'
#
loop_
_entity.id
_entity.type
_entity.pdbx_description
1 polymer ?
#
loop_
_entity_poly.entity_id
_entity_poly.type
_entity_poly.pdbx_seq_one_letter_code
_entity_poly.pdbx_strand_id
1 'polypeptide(L)'
;MGNWVVIAEYYSDVYRTEFICRGQETKDQALKALRAALHTYLPSKNIVEKRRRVYRFADQESYLVVIKGKLSEWECTLRIAELVSDSNDPAVAERAQMDDGAAEAADGPQDRIPPGY
;
A
#
# COMPACT_ATOMS: atom_id res chain seq x y z
N MET A 1 -10.88 0.32 -12.41
CA MET A 1 -10.08 -0.90 -12.12
C MET A 1 -8.63 -0.47 -12.14
N GLY A 2 -8.03 -0.37 -10.97
CA GLY A 2 -6.69 0.19 -10.79
C GLY A 2 -5.59 -0.85 -10.98
N ASN A 3 -4.35 -0.41 -11.06
CA ASN A 3 -3.19 -1.29 -11.07
C ASN A 3 -2.40 -1.09 -9.78
N TRP A 4 -2.69 -1.93 -8.79
CA TRP A 4 -2.15 -1.83 -7.45
C TRP A 4 -0.95 -2.76 -7.27
N VAL A 5 0.00 -2.30 -6.46
CA VAL A 5 1.20 -3.02 -6.07
C VAL A 5 1.30 -3.12 -4.56
N VAL A 6 1.99 -4.16 -4.08
CA VAL A 6 2.43 -4.28 -2.69
C VAL A 6 3.94 -4.08 -2.68
N ILE A 7 4.42 -3.15 -1.86
CA ILE A 7 5.84 -2.81 -1.77
C ILE A 7 6.39 -3.01 -0.36
N ALA A 8 7.70 -3.24 -0.29
CA ALA A 8 8.50 -3.11 0.91
C ALA A 8 9.47 -1.94 0.76
N GLU A 9 9.48 -1.05 1.74
CA GLU A 9 10.38 0.09 1.82
C GLU A 9 11.38 -0.13 2.96
N TYR A 10 12.67 0.03 2.65
CA TYR A 10 13.76 -0.10 3.60
C TYR A 10 14.33 1.26 3.95
N TYR A 11 14.31 1.58 5.24
CA TYR A 11 15.03 2.72 5.80
C TYR A 11 16.42 2.24 6.20
N SER A 12 17.38 2.37 5.27
CA SER A 12 18.80 2.13 5.51
C SER A 12 19.62 3.26 4.89
N ASP A 13 20.95 3.20 4.99
CA ASP A 13 21.85 4.17 4.33
C ASP A 13 21.60 4.28 2.81
N VAL A 14 20.98 3.25 2.22
CA VAL A 14 20.43 3.27 0.87
C VAL A 14 18.91 3.08 0.95
N TYR A 15 18.16 4.07 0.46
CA TYR A 15 16.72 3.92 0.26
C TYR A 15 16.47 2.87 -0.81
N ARG A 16 15.76 1.80 -0.43
CA ARG A 16 15.44 0.70 -1.34
C ARG A 16 13.95 0.37 -1.23
N THR A 17 13.32 0.24 -2.39
CA THR A 17 11.94 -0.24 -2.51
C THR A 17 11.93 -1.54 -3.29
N GLU A 18 11.24 -2.55 -2.77
CA GLU A 18 11.03 -3.83 -3.43
C GLU A 18 9.54 -4.04 -3.73
N PHE A 19 9.24 -4.60 -4.90
CA PHE A 19 7.88 -4.98 -5.25
C PHE A 19 7.64 -6.43 -4.82
N ILE A 20 6.73 -6.62 -3.88
CA ILE A 20 6.31 -7.94 -3.40
C ILE A 20 5.30 -8.54 -4.38
N CYS A 21 4.34 -7.73 -4.83
CA CYS A 21 3.29 -8.14 -5.75
C CYS A 21 2.92 -6.97 -6.66
N ARG A 22 2.53 -7.27 -7.90
CA ARG A 22 2.11 -6.28 -8.91
C ARG A 22 0.80 -6.72 -9.57
N GLY A 23 0.12 -5.78 -10.22
CA GLY A 23 -1.03 -6.09 -11.08
C GLY A 23 -2.29 -6.50 -10.32
N GLN A 24 -2.50 -5.98 -9.11
CA GLN A 24 -3.76 -6.20 -8.40
C GLN A 24 -4.81 -5.24 -8.96
N GLU A 25 -5.95 -5.77 -9.41
CA GLU A 25 -6.97 -4.99 -10.15
C GLU A 25 -7.78 -4.05 -9.25
N THR A 26 -7.77 -4.32 -7.94
CA THR A 26 -8.51 -3.54 -6.95
C THR A 26 -7.68 -3.30 -5.69
N LYS A 27 -8.00 -2.20 -5.00
CA LYS A 27 -7.43 -1.87 -3.69
C LYS A 27 -7.62 -3.01 -2.69
N ASP A 28 -8.79 -3.65 -2.67
CA ASP A 28 -9.09 -4.76 -1.76
C ASP A 28 -8.22 -6.00 -2.02
N GLN A 29 -7.98 -6.33 -3.29
CA GLN A 29 -7.05 -7.41 -3.65
C GLN A 29 -5.63 -7.08 -3.17
N ALA A 30 -5.18 -5.84 -3.37
CA ALA A 30 -3.88 -5.38 -2.90
C ALA A 30 -3.77 -5.39 -1.37
N LEU A 31 -4.80 -4.94 -0.65
CA LEU A 31 -4.86 -5.00 0.82
C LEU A 31 -4.87 -6.43 1.35
N LYS A 32 -5.51 -7.37 0.64
CA LYS A 32 -5.47 -8.79 0.97
C LYS A 32 -4.06 -9.37 0.76
N ALA A 33 -3.42 -9.02 -0.35
CA ALA A 33 -2.04 -9.42 -0.63
C ALA A 33 -1.05 -8.83 0.39
N LEU A 34 -1.23 -7.55 0.77
CA LEU A 34 -0.46 -6.89 1.83
C LEU A 34 -0.59 -7.65 3.15
N ARG A 35 -1.83 -7.94 3.59
CA ARG A 35 -2.09 -8.71 4.83
C ARG A 35 -1.43 -10.08 4.81
N ALA A 36 -1.40 -10.77 3.67
CA ALA A 36 -0.67 -12.02 3.52
C ALA A 36 0.86 -11.82 3.65
N ALA A 37 1.40 -10.77 3.03
CA ALA A 37 2.82 -10.44 3.06
C ALA A 37 3.34 -10.10 4.47
N LEU A 38 2.51 -9.49 5.33
CA LEU A 38 2.88 -9.18 6.73
C LEU A 38 3.44 -10.38 7.49
N HIS A 39 3.02 -11.60 7.14
CA HIS A 39 3.38 -12.83 7.84
C HIS A 39 4.45 -13.66 7.11
N THR A 40 4.70 -13.40 5.83
CA THR A 40 5.53 -14.28 4.99
C THR A 40 6.69 -13.57 4.32
N TYR A 41 6.65 -12.24 4.21
CA TYR A 41 7.72 -11.47 3.58
C TYR A 41 9.04 -11.66 4.31
N LEU A 42 10.13 -11.84 3.56
CA LEU A 42 11.49 -11.94 4.05
C LEU A 42 12.41 -11.07 3.17
N PRO A 43 13.23 -10.19 3.77
CA PRO A 43 14.15 -9.31 3.02
C PRO A 43 15.19 -10.05 2.18
N SER A 44 15.50 -11.28 2.56
CA SER A 44 16.48 -12.11 1.88
C SER A 44 16.18 -13.58 2.17
N LYS A 45 16.42 -14.43 1.17
CA LYS A 45 16.21 -15.89 1.25
C LYS A 45 17.09 -16.57 2.30
N ASN A 46 18.15 -15.90 2.77
CA ASN A 46 19.13 -16.47 3.70
C ASN A 46 18.86 -16.09 5.17
N ILE A 47 17.78 -15.36 5.47
CA ILE A 47 17.44 -14.99 6.84
C ILE A 47 16.75 -16.16 7.53
N VAL A 48 17.34 -16.60 8.65
CA VAL A 48 16.66 -17.49 9.60
C VAL A 48 15.92 -16.63 10.63
N GLU A 49 14.62 -16.43 10.41
CA GLU A 49 13.75 -15.65 11.29
C GLU A 49 13.65 -16.31 12.68
N LYS A 50 13.91 -15.53 13.73
CA LYS A 50 13.71 -15.95 15.13
C LYS A 50 12.49 -15.30 15.76
N ARG A 51 12.19 -14.06 15.37
CA ARG A 51 11.04 -13.32 15.86
C ARG A 51 10.62 -12.29 14.82
N ARG A 52 9.32 -12.07 14.72
CA ARG A 52 8.71 -11.00 13.94
C ARG A 52 7.78 -10.17 14.82
N ARG A 53 7.78 -8.86 14.61
CA ARG A 53 6.80 -7.93 15.16
C ARG A 53 6.23 -7.13 13.99
N VAL A 54 4.92 -6.94 14.02
CA VAL A 54 4.20 -6.17 13.01
C VAL A 54 3.43 -5.08 13.73
N TYR A 55 3.66 -3.84 13.36
CA TYR A 55 2.96 -2.67 13.87
C TYR A 55 2.16 -2.05 12.73
N ARG A 56 0.97 -1.55 13.03
CA ARG A 56 0.15 -0.83 12.07
C ARG A 56 0.37 0.67 12.26
N PHE A 57 0.62 1.40 11.17
CA PHE A 57 0.72 2.85 11.21
C PHE A 57 -0.67 3.49 11.38
N ALA A 58 -0.70 4.77 11.77
CA ALA A 58 -1.95 5.49 12.02
C ALA A 58 -2.81 5.69 10.75
N ASP A 59 -2.19 5.63 9.57
CA ASP A 59 -2.86 5.65 8.26
C ASP A 59 -3.64 4.36 7.94
N GLN A 60 -3.51 3.33 8.78
CA GLN A 60 -4.17 2.01 8.70
C GLN A 60 -3.87 1.17 7.45
N GLU A 61 -3.17 1.72 6.46
CA GLU A 61 -2.85 1.07 5.18
C GLU A 61 -1.35 0.72 5.05
N SER A 62 -0.55 1.10 6.05
CA SER A 62 0.88 0.78 6.12
C SER A 62 1.22 0.02 7.40
N TYR A 63 2.25 -0.83 7.33
CA TYR A 63 2.70 -1.63 8.46
C TYR A 63 4.23 -1.60 8.59
N LEU A 64 4.73 -1.40 9.82
CA LEU A 64 6.14 -1.60 10.14
C LEU A 64 6.35 -3.07 10.51
N VAL A 65 7.23 -3.74 9.79
CA VAL A 65 7.62 -5.13 10.04
C VAL A 65 9.06 -5.16 10.52
N VAL A 66 9.26 -5.66 11.75
CA VAL A 66 10.57 -5.86 12.37
C VAL A 66 10.84 -7.35 12.47
N ILE A 67 11.84 -7.83 11.74
CA ILE A 67 12.27 -9.23 11.68
C ILE A 67 13.62 -9.36 12.35
N LYS A 68 13.66 -10.06 13.48
CA LYS A 68 14.88 -10.39 14.19
C LYS A 68 15.37 -11.77 13.76
N GLY A 69 16.53 -11.78 13.10
CA GLY A 69 17.28 -12.99 12.79
C GLY A 69 18.25 -13.36 13.91
N LYS A 70 19.16 -14.31 13.64
CA LYS A 70 20.18 -14.74 14.61
C LYS A 70 21.27 -13.68 14.84
N LEU A 71 21.68 -12.96 13.80
CA LEU A 71 22.79 -12.00 13.82
C LEU A 71 22.40 -10.58 13.40
N SER A 72 21.18 -10.39 12.90
CA SER A 72 20.72 -9.15 12.27
C SER A 72 19.26 -8.88 12.62
N GLU A 73 18.93 -7.60 12.72
CA GLU A 73 17.55 -7.12 12.77
C GLU A 73 17.25 -6.38 11.46
N TRP A 74 16.05 -6.60 10.92
CA TRP A 74 15.60 -6.00 9.68
C TRP A 74 14.30 -5.28 9.92
N GLU A 75 14.22 -4.04 9.44
CA GLU A 75 13.02 -3.21 9.51
C GLU A 75 12.61 -2.83 8.10
N CYS A 76 11.33 -2.98 7.79
CA CYS A 76 10.75 -2.49 6.55
C CYS A 76 9.31 -2.05 6.74
N THR A 77 8.89 -1.09 5.93
CA THR A 77 7.49 -0.69 5.84
C THR A 77 6.85 -1.43 4.68
N LEU A 78 5.76 -2.14 4.95
CA LEU A 78 4.92 -2.76 3.94
C LEU A 78 3.67 -1.90 3.71
N ARG A 79 3.41 -1.56 2.45
CA ARG A 79 2.25 -0.75 2.04
C ARG A 79 1.81 -1.07 0.62
N ILE A 80 0.66 -0.57 0.24
CA ILE A 80 0.19 -0.60 -1.15
C ILE A 80 0.50 0.73 -1.85
N ALA A 81 0.60 0.67 -3.18
CA ALA A 81 0.62 1.85 -4.04
C ALA A 81 -0.19 1.56 -5.31
N GLU A 82 -0.75 2.59 -5.92
CA GLU A 82 -1.44 2.51 -7.21
C GLU A 82 -0.55 3.06 -8.32
N LEU A 83 -0.52 2.38 -9.45
CA LEU A 83 0.08 2.89 -10.68
C LEU A 83 -0.89 3.86 -11.34
N VAL A 84 -0.55 5.14 -11.27
CA VAL A 84 -1.36 6.25 -11.81
C VAL A 84 -0.92 6.72 -13.19
N SER A 85 0.28 6.35 -13.65
CA SER A 85 0.82 6.73 -14.96
C SER A 85 1.95 5.79 -15.37
N ASP A 86 1.97 5.41 -16.65
CA ASP A 86 3.05 4.64 -17.27
C ASP A 86 3.39 5.28 -18.64
N SER A 87 4.65 5.64 -18.85
CA SER A 87 5.11 6.23 -20.13
C SER A 87 4.93 5.28 -21.32
N ASN A 88 4.89 3.96 -21.07
CA ASN A 88 4.69 2.94 -22.10
C ASN A 88 3.22 2.57 -22.29
N ASP A 89 2.33 2.97 -21.38
CA ASP A 89 0.88 2.75 -21.47
C ASP A 89 0.11 4.00 -20.99
N PRO A 90 -0.18 4.96 -21.90
CA PRO A 90 -0.88 6.19 -21.55
C PRO A 90 -2.32 5.95 -21.06
N ALA A 91 -2.94 4.81 -21.39
CA ALA A 91 -4.28 4.49 -20.93
C ALA A 91 -4.36 4.25 -19.41
N VAL A 92 -3.22 4.01 -18.74
CA VAL A 92 -3.15 3.93 -17.27
C VAL A 92 -3.57 5.25 -16.64
N ALA A 93 -3.08 6.38 -17.18
CA ALA A 93 -3.41 7.71 -16.65
C ALA A 93 -4.88 8.07 -16.85
N GLU A 94 -5.44 7.72 -18.02
CA GLU A 94 -6.86 7.94 -18.32
C GLU A 94 -7.77 7.17 -17.35
N ARG A 95 -7.44 5.92 -17.04
CA ARG A 95 -8.22 5.09 -16.09
C ARG A 95 -8.14 5.62 -14.66
N ALA A 96 -6.96 6.04 -14.21
CA ALA A 96 -6.77 6.57 -12.86
C ALA A 96 -7.61 7.84 -12.61
N GLN A 97 -7.66 8.76 -13.59
CA GLN A 97 -8.47 9.99 -13.49
C GLN A 97 -9.98 9.71 -13.39
N MET A 98 -10.48 8.68 -14.07
CA MET A 98 -11.90 8.31 -14.02
C MET A 98 -12.31 7.72 -12.66
N ASP A 99 -11.43 6.95 -12.01
CA ASP A 99 -11.69 6.38 -10.68
C ASP A 99 -11.61 7.48 -9.58
N ASP A 100 -10.72 8.48 -9.71
CA ASP A 100 -10.65 9.62 -8.78
C ASP A 100 -11.86 10.59 -8.90
N GLY A 101 -12.32 10.86 -10.13
CA GLY A 101 -13.47 11.74 -10.38
C GLY A 101 -14.81 11.20 -9.86
N ALA A 102 -14.93 9.88 -9.67
CA ALA A 102 -16.10 9.27 -9.06
C ALA A 102 -16.17 9.50 -7.54
N ALA A 103 -15.02 9.70 -6.87
CA ALA A 103 -14.96 9.99 -5.44
C ALA A 103 -15.33 11.45 -5.11
N GLU A 104 -15.05 12.40 -6.00
CA GLU A 104 -15.40 13.82 -5.80
C GLU A 104 -16.90 14.13 -6.01
N ALA A 105 -17.67 13.26 -6.67
CA ALA A 105 -19.09 13.50 -6.94
C ALA A 105 -20.02 13.27 -5.72
N ALA A 106 -19.49 12.79 -4.59
CA ALA A 106 -20.30 12.40 -3.42
C ALA A 106 -20.45 13.50 -2.33
N ASP A 107 -19.79 14.65 -2.45
CA ASP A 107 -19.83 15.72 -1.43
C ASP A 107 -20.39 17.05 -1.98
N GLY A 108 -21.64 17.01 -2.45
CA GLY A 108 -22.40 18.23 -2.74
C GLY A 108 -22.92 18.88 -1.45
N PRO A 109 -22.84 20.22 -1.29
CA PRO A 109 -23.17 20.89 -0.04
C PRO A 109 -24.67 20.78 0.28
N GLN A 110 -25.01 20.20 1.43
CA GLN A 110 -26.38 20.20 1.95
C GLN A 110 -26.73 21.57 2.52
N ASP A 111 -27.19 22.49 1.66
CA ASP A 111 -27.77 23.76 2.09
C ASP A 111 -29.19 23.50 2.62
N ARG A 112 -29.28 23.07 3.88
CA ARG A 112 -30.55 22.90 4.60
C ARG A 112 -30.88 24.19 5.35
N ILE A 113 -31.62 25.08 4.71
CA ILE A 113 -32.29 26.20 5.40
C ILE A 113 -33.42 25.62 6.25
N PRO A 114 -33.45 25.82 7.59
CA PRO A 114 -34.57 25.36 8.41
C PRO A 114 -35.81 26.24 8.16
N PRO A 115 -37.02 25.67 8.03
CA PRO A 115 -38.24 26.46 8.04
C PRO A 115 -38.51 26.93 9.48
N GLY A 116 -38.49 28.25 9.68
CA GLY A 116 -38.94 28.85 10.93
C GLY A 116 -40.46 28.74 11.06
N TYR A 117 -40.91 28.35 12.27
CA TYR A 117 -42.16 28.77 12.89
C TYR A 117 -42.03 28.61 14.40
#